data_AF-A0A812KNZ0-F1
#
_entry.id   AF-A0A812KNZ0-F1
#
_cell.length_a   1.000
_cell.length_b   1.000
_cell.length_c   1.000
_cell.angle_alpha   90.00
_cell.angle_beta   90.00
_cell.angle_gamma   90.00
#
_symmetry.space_group_name_H-M   'P 1'
#
loop_
_entity.id
_entity.type
_entity.pdbx_description
1 polymer ?
#
loop_
_entity_poly.entity_id
_entity_poly.type
_entity_poly.pdbx_seq_one_letter_code
_entity_poly.pdbx_strand_id
1 'polypeptide(L)'
;MCRLCRQAKEIRALFEWVDPAQGETRALLREKHGEGQEDELAAAAAEDGSHTWLQTPALDLSDFACLYGSAQEEEVRDEGFSAQVAEAKQKLEAADEKLSEKKRLRQEAEAEVARLAAELDEVSAGMDDAKEKRVRAEEAWKDKRSELVQARKGETTAQQRLEKAGCSLITVQDRLLNHQNALTSATEEVEAAALKAAEAAETSKENHETFAKALFDAESQLGLVDQRGAATGDCAADAAPDKLKKAQKALDKLKTSMENNLFRQVEYETVEEDVLKVEPGRERERHRLEQLVAKAIQRAENSREAVLKEVQNFVEAGMWFAESLQKTQKRPVRMDQVKAVQSTVKAAFRQLPKAWQAVRSAREAQAKVGAQRRKVALRRATAVQTKTEAEATVQSASSEQKEAEAEEAQLRSERSARESDLAAAEAARQTAHQREVDMKRRRDELKAQQPAARDAVKAARAAEREADAERKALHARAEKREKEQELLEEAKSTAVRQLKNEAYDANQVELAYEERRGSKKAQE
;
A
#
# COMPACT_ATOMS: atom_id res chain seq x y z
N MET A 1 17.18 17.41 4.30
CA MET A 1 17.51 16.76 5.59
C MET A 1 18.75 17.41 6.17
N CYS A 2 18.56 18.22 7.22
CA CYS A 2 19.57 19.13 7.76
C CYS A 2 20.67 18.41 8.55
N ARG A 3 21.91 18.91 8.45
CA ARG A 3 23.09 18.43 9.23
C ARG A 3 22.85 18.41 10.75
N LEU A 4 21.93 19.23 11.26
CA LEU A 4 21.52 19.27 12.66
C LEU A 4 20.75 18.01 13.13
N CYS A 5 20.08 17.27 12.24
CA CYS A 5 19.41 16.02 12.62
C CYS A 5 20.36 14.82 12.73
N ARG A 6 21.58 14.91 12.18
CA ARG A 6 22.59 13.83 12.30
C ARG A 6 23.28 13.87 13.68
N GLN A 7 23.63 15.06 14.17
CA GLN A 7 24.26 15.22 15.49
C GLN A 7 23.34 14.84 16.66
N ALA A 8 22.02 15.04 16.54
CA ALA A 8 21.08 14.66 17.59
C ALA A 8 20.92 13.14 17.77
N LYS A 9 21.17 12.33 16.73
CA LYS A 9 21.17 10.86 16.84
C LYS A 9 22.47 10.32 17.42
N GLU A 10 23.61 10.92 17.09
CA GLU A 10 24.91 10.52 17.65
C GLU A 10 25.03 10.82 19.15
N ILE A 11 24.48 11.94 19.62
CA ILE A 11 24.51 12.28 21.04
C ILE A 11 23.57 11.38 21.86
N ARG A 12 22.46 10.89 21.30
CA ARG A 12 21.54 9.98 22.01
C ARG A 12 22.11 8.57 22.19
N ALA A 13 22.91 8.09 21.25
CA ALA A 13 23.58 6.79 21.34
C ALA A 13 24.68 6.75 22.41
N LEU A 14 25.22 7.90 22.82
CA LEU A 14 26.27 7.98 23.84
C LEU A 14 25.75 7.96 25.29
N PHE A 15 24.43 8.02 25.51
CA PHE A 15 23.82 8.08 26.84
C PHE A 15 22.66 7.10 27.04
N GLU A 16 22.49 6.10 26.18
CA GLU A 16 21.63 4.95 26.49
C GLU A 16 22.34 4.09 27.54
N TRP A 17 21.88 4.24 28.78
CA TRP A 17 22.27 3.39 29.89
C TRP A 17 21.62 2.02 29.67
N VAL A 18 22.35 1.14 28.97
CA VAL A 18 21.96 -0.26 28.77
C VAL A 18 22.02 -0.96 30.13
N ASP A 19 20.94 -1.68 30.45
CA ASP A 19 20.81 -2.52 31.64
C ASP A 19 22.07 -3.39 31.82
N PRO A 20 22.75 -3.37 32.99
CA PRO A 20 23.97 -4.16 33.23
C PRO A 20 23.82 -5.66 32.91
N ALA A 21 22.59 -6.18 32.91
CA ALA A 21 22.31 -7.57 32.51
C ALA A 21 22.53 -7.85 31.00
N GLN A 22 22.57 -6.82 30.17
CA GLN A 22 22.85 -6.87 28.73
C GLN A 22 24.18 -6.18 28.36
N GLY A 23 25.12 -6.10 29.30
CA GLY A 23 26.40 -5.44 29.07
C GLY A 23 27.14 -5.98 27.84
N GLU A 24 27.76 -5.07 27.07
CA GLU A 24 28.57 -5.35 25.88
C GLU A 24 29.61 -6.45 26.11
N THR A 25 30.08 -6.64 27.33
CA THR A 25 30.99 -7.73 27.73
C THR A 25 30.40 -9.11 27.47
N ARG A 26 29.09 -9.31 27.67
CA ARG A 26 28.42 -10.61 27.41
C ARG A 26 28.24 -10.85 25.91
N ALA A 27 27.98 -9.81 25.14
CA ALA A 27 27.93 -9.88 23.68
C ALA A 27 29.33 -10.17 23.09
N LEU A 28 30.38 -9.50 23.59
CA LEU A 28 31.78 -9.75 23.22
C LEU A 28 32.25 -11.16 23.56
N LEU A 29 31.79 -11.72 24.68
CA LEU A 29 32.09 -13.10 25.06
C LEU A 29 31.34 -14.12 24.19
N ARG A 30 30.06 -13.88 23.85
CA ARG A 30 29.33 -14.72 22.87
C ARG A 30 29.96 -14.68 21.48
N GLU A 31 30.41 -13.50 21.03
CA GLU A 31 31.08 -13.36 19.73
C GLU A 31 32.45 -14.05 19.70
N LYS A 32 33.22 -14.01 20.80
CA LYS A 32 34.53 -14.68 20.88
C LYS A 32 34.46 -16.19 21.06
N HIS A 33 33.44 -16.71 21.76
CA HIS A 33 33.41 -18.12 22.19
C HIS A 33 32.30 -18.96 21.52
N GLY A 34 31.41 -18.32 20.75
CA GLY A 34 30.31 -18.99 20.02
C GLY A 34 29.11 -19.30 20.91
N GLU A 35 27.91 -19.30 20.33
CA GLU A 35 26.63 -19.49 21.05
C GLU A 35 26.49 -20.88 21.73
N GLY A 36 27.38 -21.82 21.44
CA GLY A 36 27.32 -23.19 21.98
C GLY A 36 27.93 -23.38 23.37
N GLN A 37 28.58 -22.37 23.96
CA GLN A 37 29.29 -22.51 25.25
C GLN A 37 28.64 -21.80 26.44
N GLU A 38 27.40 -21.30 26.33
CA GLU A 38 26.73 -20.64 27.46
C GLU A 38 26.51 -21.60 28.65
N ASP A 39 26.24 -22.88 28.39
CA ASP A 39 26.08 -23.88 29.45
C ASP A 39 27.41 -24.21 30.16
N GLU A 40 28.54 -24.19 29.42
CA GLU A 40 29.88 -24.40 29.99
C GLU A 40 30.36 -23.18 30.81
N LEU A 41 30.05 -21.97 30.37
CA LEU A 41 30.33 -20.72 31.11
C LEU A 41 29.48 -20.58 32.37
N ALA A 42 28.21 -21.00 32.31
CA ALA A 42 27.34 -21.04 33.50
C ALA A 42 27.82 -22.10 34.51
N ALA A 43 28.31 -23.25 34.04
CA ALA A 43 28.91 -24.28 34.89
C ALA A 43 30.24 -23.82 35.53
N ALA A 44 31.12 -23.17 34.77
CA ALA A 44 32.38 -22.63 35.30
C ALA A 44 32.15 -21.49 36.31
N ALA A 45 31.15 -20.63 36.09
CA ALA A 45 30.77 -19.59 37.06
C ALA A 45 30.15 -20.16 38.35
N ALA A 46 29.52 -21.34 38.28
CA ALA A 46 29.06 -22.06 39.46
C ALA A 46 30.22 -22.74 40.23
N GLU A 47 31.30 -23.12 39.54
CA GLU A 47 32.51 -23.69 40.16
C GLU A 47 33.43 -22.63 40.80
N ASP A 48 33.39 -21.37 40.38
CA ASP A 48 34.29 -20.29 40.85
C ASP A 48 33.93 -19.68 42.23
N GLY A 49 33.20 -20.44 43.06
CA GLY A 49 33.30 -20.31 44.52
C GLY A 49 32.63 -19.11 45.19
N SER A 50 31.64 -18.45 44.60
CA SER A 50 30.96 -17.30 45.24
C SER A 50 29.91 -17.68 46.31
N HIS A 51 29.71 -18.96 46.63
CA HIS A 51 28.64 -19.44 47.51
C HIS A 51 29.06 -19.94 48.90
N THR A 52 30.35 -19.95 49.24
CA THR A 52 30.86 -20.58 50.48
C THR A 52 31.42 -19.63 51.54
N TRP A 53 31.46 -18.31 51.31
CA TRP A 53 32.03 -17.36 52.30
C TRP A 53 31.04 -16.78 53.34
N LEU A 54 29.76 -17.15 53.28
CA LEU A 54 28.74 -16.74 54.27
C LEU A 54 28.20 -17.90 55.14
N GLN A 55 28.84 -19.07 55.08
CA GLN A 55 28.62 -20.16 56.03
C GLN A 55 29.81 -20.28 57.00
N THR A 56 30.05 -19.23 57.77
CA THR A 56 30.75 -19.36 59.05
C THR A 56 29.76 -19.88 60.08
N PRO A 57 29.96 -21.07 60.68
CA PRO A 57 29.30 -21.40 61.93
C PRO A 57 29.85 -20.44 62.99
N ALA A 58 28.97 -19.61 63.54
CA ALA A 58 29.32 -18.77 64.68
C ALA A 58 29.69 -19.69 65.85
N LEU A 59 31.00 -19.72 66.15
CA LEU A 59 31.62 -19.66 67.48
C LEU A 59 30.59 -19.90 68.60
N ASP A 60 30.42 -21.14 69.05
CA ASP A 60 31.19 -21.71 70.16
C ASP A 60 31.44 -20.68 71.28
N LEU A 61 30.35 -20.37 71.98
CA LEU A 61 30.40 -19.79 73.32
C LEU A 61 29.84 -20.80 74.29
N SER A 62 30.78 -21.58 74.84
CA SER A 62 30.88 -21.88 76.27
C SER A 62 29.71 -22.65 76.89
N ASP A 63 29.79 -23.96 76.69
CA ASP A 63 29.52 -24.98 77.70
C ASP A 63 30.39 -24.72 78.95
N PHE A 64 29.86 -23.92 79.88
CA PHE A 64 30.51 -23.56 81.16
C PHE A 64 29.62 -23.90 82.37
N ALA A 65 28.79 -24.94 82.25
CA ALA A 65 27.96 -25.46 83.34
C ALA A 65 28.32 -26.90 83.75
N CYS A 66 29.47 -27.42 83.31
CA CYS A 66 29.98 -28.75 83.66
C CYS A 66 31.11 -28.72 84.73
N LEU A 67 31.09 -27.75 85.65
CA LEU A 67 32.22 -27.51 86.58
C LEU A 67 31.85 -27.03 88.00
N TYR A 68 30.72 -27.47 88.54
CA TYR A 68 30.42 -27.59 89.98
C TYR A 68 29.25 -28.59 90.06
N GLY A 69 29.18 -29.61 90.91
CA GLY A 69 29.97 -30.05 92.03
C GLY A 69 29.23 -31.29 92.52
N SER A 70 29.92 -32.42 92.48
CA SER A 70 29.48 -33.70 93.04
C SER A 70 29.27 -33.58 94.55
N ALA A 71 28.01 -33.68 95.00
CA ALA A 71 27.67 -33.97 96.39
C ALA A 71 26.53 -35.00 96.38
N GLN A 72 26.90 -36.26 96.59
CA GLN A 72 25.98 -37.30 97.02
C GLN A 72 25.64 -37.02 98.48
N GLU A 73 24.42 -36.57 98.75
CA GLU A 73 23.80 -36.69 100.07
C GLU A 73 22.62 -37.67 99.95
N GLU A 74 22.76 -38.80 100.63
CA GLU A 74 21.70 -39.78 100.86
C GLU A 74 20.65 -39.15 101.78
N GLU A 75 19.64 -38.54 101.16
CA GLU A 75 18.51 -37.93 101.84
C GLU A 75 17.42 -38.99 102.07
N VAL A 76 17.16 -39.27 103.36
CA VAL A 76 16.13 -40.19 103.85
C VAL A 76 14.75 -39.67 103.40
N ARG A 77 14.10 -40.43 102.51
CA ARG A 77 12.78 -40.12 101.95
C ARG A 77 11.69 -40.09 103.02
N ASP A 78 11.16 -38.89 103.27
CA ASP A 78 9.81 -38.68 103.82
C ASP A 78 8.79 -38.71 102.65
N GLU A 79 8.13 -39.85 102.45
CA GLU A 79 7.24 -40.11 101.29
C GLU A 79 6.01 -39.17 101.21
N GLY A 80 5.66 -38.48 102.31
CA GLY A 80 4.49 -37.58 102.36
C GLY A 80 4.72 -36.18 101.78
N PHE A 81 5.96 -35.65 101.82
CA PHE A 81 6.27 -34.29 101.36
C PHE A 81 6.86 -34.27 99.94
N SER A 82 7.59 -35.32 99.54
CA SER A 82 8.08 -35.46 98.16
C SER A 82 6.95 -35.49 97.12
N ALA A 83 5.79 -36.06 97.48
CA ALA A 83 4.60 -36.07 96.64
C ALA A 83 4.02 -34.65 96.43
N GLN A 84 4.08 -33.77 97.43
CA GLN A 84 3.57 -32.39 97.31
C GLN A 84 4.52 -31.48 96.51
N VAL A 85 5.83 -31.72 96.61
CA VAL A 85 6.85 -31.05 95.78
C VAL A 85 6.75 -31.56 94.33
N ALA A 86 6.57 -32.86 94.12
CA ALA A 86 6.35 -33.44 92.80
C ALA A 86 5.05 -32.92 92.16
N GLU A 87 3.96 -32.80 92.92
CA GLU A 87 2.71 -32.21 92.44
C GLU A 87 2.87 -30.71 92.10
N ALA A 88 3.65 -29.97 92.90
CA ALA A 88 3.96 -28.57 92.61
C ALA A 88 4.81 -28.41 91.36
N LYS A 89 5.82 -29.28 91.16
CA LYS A 89 6.64 -29.34 89.93
C LYS A 89 5.81 -29.70 88.70
N GLN A 90 4.93 -30.70 88.80
CA GLN A 90 4.04 -31.07 87.69
C GLN A 90 3.06 -29.94 87.34
N LYS A 91 2.54 -29.20 88.33
CA LYS A 91 1.70 -28.02 88.09
C LYS A 91 2.49 -26.87 87.46
N LEU A 92 3.76 -26.75 87.81
CA LEU A 92 4.66 -25.75 87.24
C LEU A 92 4.99 -26.09 85.78
N GLU A 93 5.35 -27.34 85.50
CA GLU A 93 5.60 -27.87 84.15
C GLU A 93 4.36 -27.70 83.27
N ALA A 94 3.16 -28.05 83.76
CA ALA A 94 1.91 -27.83 83.04
C ALA A 94 1.63 -26.33 82.77
N ALA A 95 2.02 -25.44 83.69
CA ALA A 95 1.90 -24.00 83.50
C ALA A 95 2.94 -23.44 82.52
N ASP A 96 4.15 -24.00 82.48
CA ASP A 96 5.18 -23.68 81.49
C ASP A 96 4.79 -24.17 80.10
N GLU A 97 4.23 -25.38 79.98
CA GLU A 97 3.65 -25.89 78.73
C GLU A 97 2.51 -24.98 78.26
N LYS A 98 1.58 -24.62 79.15
CA LYS A 98 0.48 -23.67 78.85
C LYS A 98 1.02 -22.31 78.40
N LEU A 99 2.04 -21.78 79.07
CA LEU A 99 2.69 -20.52 78.68
C LEU A 99 3.39 -20.64 77.32
N SER A 100 4.06 -21.76 77.05
CA SER A 100 4.72 -22.02 75.77
C SER A 100 3.70 -22.12 74.62
N GLU A 101 2.56 -22.75 74.86
CA GLU A 101 1.45 -22.84 73.91
C GLU A 101 0.86 -21.46 73.63
N LYS A 102 0.62 -20.64 74.66
CA LYS A 102 0.12 -19.27 74.47
C LYS A 102 1.12 -18.38 73.75
N LYS A 103 2.43 -18.53 74.01
CA LYS A 103 3.50 -17.85 73.25
C LYS A 103 3.48 -18.25 71.78
N ARG A 104 3.34 -19.54 71.48
CA ARG A 104 3.23 -20.05 70.11
C ARG A 104 2.01 -19.47 69.40
N LEU A 105 0.84 -19.47 70.04
CA LEU A 105 -0.38 -18.86 69.48
C LEU A 105 -0.22 -17.35 69.23
N ARG A 106 0.50 -16.62 70.10
CA ARG A 106 0.85 -15.21 69.84
C ARG A 106 1.74 -15.08 68.61
N GLN A 107 2.83 -15.86 68.54
CA GLN A 107 3.77 -15.81 67.43
C GLN A 107 3.07 -16.15 66.10
N GLU A 108 2.18 -17.15 66.09
CA GLU A 108 1.36 -17.50 64.92
C GLU A 108 0.44 -16.34 64.51
N ALA A 109 -0.24 -15.69 65.47
CA ALA A 109 -1.06 -14.52 65.18
C ALA A 109 -0.24 -13.30 64.68
N GLU A 110 0.94 -13.08 65.25
CA GLU A 110 1.86 -12.00 64.83
C GLU A 110 2.42 -12.27 63.43
N ALA A 111 2.77 -13.52 63.14
CA ALA A 111 3.17 -13.97 61.81
C ALA A 111 2.04 -13.77 60.79
N GLU A 112 0.79 -14.06 61.15
CA GLU A 112 -0.37 -13.83 60.27
C GLU A 112 -0.58 -12.34 59.97
N VAL A 113 -0.44 -11.45 60.97
CA VAL A 113 -0.50 -9.99 60.74
C VAL A 113 0.64 -9.52 59.83
N ALA A 114 1.86 -10.03 60.03
CA ALA A 114 3.01 -9.70 59.19
C ALA A 114 2.82 -10.21 57.74
N ARG A 115 2.27 -11.42 57.58
CA ARG A 115 1.93 -12.02 56.28
C ARG A 115 0.88 -11.18 55.54
N LEU A 116 -0.22 -10.81 56.21
CA LEU A 116 -1.25 -9.94 55.63
C LEU A 116 -0.72 -8.53 55.30
N ALA A 117 0.21 -8.00 56.10
CA ALA A 117 0.85 -6.72 55.81
C ALA A 117 1.73 -6.80 54.54
N ALA A 118 2.55 -7.85 54.43
CA ALA A 118 3.37 -8.08 53.24
C ALA A 118 2.52 -8.28 51.98
N GLU A 119 1.45 -9.10 52.06
CA GLU A 119 0.51 -9.26 50.95
C GLU A 119 -0.16 -7.94 50.57
N LEU A 120 -0.50 -7.09 51.56
CA LEU A 120 -1.11 -5.79 51.28
C LEU A 120 -0.15 -4.84 50.56
N ASP A 121 1.13 -4.84 50.94
CA ASP A 121 2.16 -4.04 50.28
C ASP A 121 2.42 -4.53 48.85
N GLU A 122 2.49 -5.85 48.64
CA GLU A 122 2.62 -6.47 47.32
C GLU A 122 1.42 -6.13 46.42
N VAL A 123 0.19 -6.28 46.92
CA VAL A 123 -1.02 -5.93 46.17
C VAL A 123 -1.10 -4.42 45.91
N SER A 124 -0.60 -3.58 46.82
CA SER A 124 -0.54 -2.14 46.62
C SER A 124 0.46 -1.76 45.51
N ALA A 125 1.63 -2.38 45.48
CA ALA A 125 2.59 -2.23 44.38
C ALA A 125 2.01 -2.74 43.04
N GLY A 126 1.35 -3.91 43.07
CA GLY A 126 0.65 -4.47 41.91
C GLY A 126 -0.49 -3.58 41.40
N MET A 127 -1.17 -2.86 42.28
CA MET A 127 -2.19 -1.88 41.89
C MET A 127 -1.57 -0.68 41.15
N ASP A 128 -0.42 -0.17 41.58
CA ASP A 128 0.22 0.97 40.91
C ASP A 128 0.79 0.56 39.53
N ASP A 129 1.38 -0.63 39.40
CA ASP A 129 1.74 -1.22 38.11
C ASP A 129 0.50 -1.41 37.20
N ALA A 130 -0.63 -1.89 37.75
CA ALA A 130 -1.87 -2.03 36.99
C ALA A 130 -2.42 -0.68 36.49
N LYS A 131 -2.36 0.38 37.31
CA LYS A 131 -2.74 1.74 36.90
C LYS A 131 -1.85 2.26 35.78
N GLU A 132 -0.53 2.07 35.89
CA GLU A 132 0.41 2.50 34.86
C GLU A 132 0.13 1.77 33.53
N LYS A 133 -0.07 0.45 33.58
CA LYS A 133 -0.48 -0.36 32.42
C LYS A 133 -1.79 0.13 31.82
N ARG A 134 -2.78 0.53 32.63
CA ARG A 134 -4.03 1.12 32.13
C ARG A 134 -3.78 2.45 31.42
N VAL A 135 -3.00 3.35 32.00
CA VAL A 135 -2.70 4.66 31.38
C VAL A 135 -1.98 4.46 30.04
N ARG A 136 -0.96 3.60 29.99
CA ARG A 136 -0.24 3.26 28.74
C ARG A 136 -1.17 2.67 27.68
N ALA A 137 -2.09 1.77 28.07
CA ALA A 137 -3.05 1.19 27.15
C ALA A 137 -4.09 2.20 26.63
N GLU A 138 -4.52 3.16 27.46
CA GLU A 138 -5.42 4.25 27.06
C GLU A 138 -4.74 5.22 26.08
N GLU A 139 -3.47 5.56 26.29
CA GLU A 139 -2.67 6.37 25.35
C GLU A 139 -2.50 5.65 24.02
N ALA A 140 -2.09 4.38 24.04
CA ALA A 140 -1.97 3.56 22.83
C ALA A 140 -3.28 3.48 22.05
N TRP A 141 -4.43 3.33 22.74
CA TRP A 141 -5.75 3.35 22.09
C TRP A 141 -6.06 4.70 21.44
N LYS A 142 -5.74 5.84 22.10
CA LYS A 142 -5.94 7.18 21.52
C LYS A 142 -5.08 7.39 20.27
N ASP A 143 -3.84 6.94 20.29
CA ASP A 143 -2.92 7.04 19.15
C ASP A 143 -3.47 6.24 17.97
N LYS A 144 -3.81 4.95 18.18
CA LYS A 144 -4.42 4.10 17.15
C LYS A 144 -5.74 4.65 16.62
N ARG A 145 -6.54 5.27 17.47
CA ARG A 145 -7.78 5.93 17.04
C ARG A 145 -7.50 7.11 16.11
N SER A 146 -6.48 7.92 16.42
CA SER A 146 -6.09 9.05 15.58
C SER A 146 -5.51 8.60 14.22
N GLU A 147 -4.71 7.54 14.22
CA GLU A 147 -4.18 6.91 13.00
C GLU A 147 -5.31 6.40 12.09
N LEU A 148 -6.32 5.73 12.65
CA LEU A 148 -7.48 5.27 11.89
C LEU A 148 -8.25 6.44 11.25
N VAL A 149 -8.41 7.56 11.96
CA VAL A 149 -9.05 8.76 11.41
C VAL A 149 -8.26 9.32 10.22
N GLN A 150 -6.92 9.32 10.30
CA GLN A 150 -6.07 9.72 9.18
C GLN A 150 -6.17 8.76 7.99
N ALA A 151 -6.15 7.45 8.24
CA ALA A 151 -6.30 6.42 7.20
C ALA A 151 -7.64 6.56 6.45
N ARG A 152 -8.75 6.78 7.17
CA ARG A 152 -10.08 7.02 6.55
C ARG A 152 -10.13 8.26 5.68
N LYS A 153 -9.46 9.34 6.10
CA LYS A 153 -9.33 10.56 5.27
C LYS A 153 -8.53 10.28 4.00
N GLY A 154 -7.41 9.56 4.13
CA GLY A 154 -6.60 9.12 2.98
C GLY A 154 -7.40 8.32 1.97
N GLU A 155 -8.10 7.28 2.43
CA GLU A 155 -8.98 6.45 1.57
C GLU A 155 -10.05 7.30 0.87
N THR A 156 -10.71 8.20 1.60
CA THR A 156 -11.74 9.09 1.00
C THR A 156 -11.15 9.96 -0.12
N THR A 157 -9.95 10.52 0.07
CA THR A 157 -9.27 11.31 -0.97
C THR A 157 -8.87 10.45 -2.17
N ALA A 158 -8.37 9.24 -1.96
CA ALA A 158 -8.03 8.32 -3.04
C ALA A 158 -9.26 7.85 -3.81
N GLN A 159 -10.39 7.59 -3.13
CA GLN A 159 -11.66 7.28 -3.77
C GLN A 159 -12.14 8.43 -4.67
N GLN A 160 -12.08 9.68 -4.20
CA GLN A 160 -12.43 10.86 -5.01
C GLN A 160 -11.51 11.02 -6.23
N ARG A 161 -10.21 10.72 -6.06
CA ARG A 161 -9.25 10.72 -7.18
C ARG A 161 -9.60 9.65 -8.21
N LEU A 162 -9.94 8.44 -7.76
CA LEU A 162 -10.39 7.34 -8.61
C LEU A 162 -11.66 7.71 -9.39
N GLU A 163 -12.67 8.25 -8.73
CA GLU A 163 -13.91 8.69 -9.38
C GLU A 163 -13.64 9.76 -10.44
N LYS A 164 -12.77 10.74 -10.14
CA LYS A 164 -12.35 11.79 -11.08
C LYS A 164 -11.60 11.21 -12.28
N ALA A 165 -10.66 10.28 -12.06
CA ALA A 165 -9.92 9.62 -13.12
C ALA A 165 -10.86 8.80 -14.03
N GLY A 166 -11.82 8.08 -13.43
CA GLY A 166 -12.86 7.35 -14.15
C GLY A 166 -13.73 8.25 -15.03
N CYS A 167 -14.24 9.37 -14.50
CA CYS A 167 -14.99 10.35 -15.30
C CYS A 167 -14.15 10.95 -16.44
N SER A 168 -12.85 11.19 -16.19
CA SER A 168 -11.93 11.67 -17.22
C SER A 168 -11.76 10.64 -18.35
N LEU A 169 -11.57 9.36 -18.02
CA LEU A 169 -11.46 8.29 -19.01
C LEU A 169 -12.71 8.21 -19.90
N ILE A 170 -13.90 8.23 -19.30
CA ILE A 170 -15.16 8.20 -20.06
C ILE A 170 -15.22 9.37 -21.05
N THR A 171 -14.89 10.57 -20.60
CA THR A 171 -14.90 11.78 -21.45
C THR A 171 -13.94 11.66 -22.64
N VAL A 172 -12.73 11.11 -22.44
CA VAL A 172 -11.78 10.94 -23.56
C VAL A 172 -12.16 9.78 -24.48
N GLN A 173 -12.82 8.73 -23.98
CA GLN A 173 -13.38 7.66 -24.81
C GLN A 173 -14.49 8.16 -25.73
N ASP A 174 -15.39 9.03 -25.22
CA ASP A 174 -16.42 9.67 -26.04
C ASP A 174 -15.80 10.53 -27.16
N ARG A 175 -14.72 11.25 -26.86
CA ARG A 175 -13.96 12.00 -27.88
C ARG A 175 -13.35 11.06 -28.93
N LEU A 176 -12.73 9.95 -28.51
CA LEU A 176 -12.19 8.96 -29.43
C LEU A 176 -13.28 8.42 -30.37
N LEU A 177 -14.47 8.12 -29.85
CA LEU A 177 -15.59 7.66 -30.67
C LEU A 177 -16.03 8.73 -31.69
N ASN A 178 -16.07 10.00 -31.30
CA ASN A 178 -16.35 11.11 -32.22
C ASN A 178 -15.29 11.23 -33.33
N HIS A 179 -14.01 11.08 -33.00
CA HIS A 179 -12.92 11.08 -33.98
C HIS A 179 -12.98 9.84 -34.91
N GLN A 180 -13.39 8.68 -34.41
CA GLN A 180 -13.65 7.49 -35.22
C GLN A 180 -14.77 7.73 -36.22
N ASN A 181 -15.91 8.30 -35.78
CA ASN A 181 -17.02 8.64 -36.67
C ASN A 181 -16.61 9.65 -37.75
N ALA A 182 -15.81 10.66 -37.39
CA ALA A 182 -15.26 11.61 -38.34
C ALA A 182 -14.34 10.95 -39.38
N LEU A 183 -13.51 9.98 -38.96
CA LEU A 183 -12.66 9.21 -39.89
C LEU A 183 -13.47 8.33 -40.83
N THR A 184 -14.52 7.66 -40.33
CA THR A 184 -15.42 6.85 -41.16
C THR A 184 -16.09 7.71 -42.23
N SER A 185 -16.71 8.83 -41.83
CA SER A 185 -17.33 9.76 -42.77
C SER A 185 -16.34 10.33 -43.79
N ALA A 186 -15.14 10.72 -43.36
CA ALA A 186 -14.11 11.21 -44.29
C ALA A 186 -13.62 10.12 -45.25
N THR A 187 -13.64 8.85 -44.86
CA THR A 187 -13.28 7.72 -45.72
C THR A 187 -14.34 7.48 -46.80
N GLU A 188 -15.61 7.48 -46.41
CA GLU A 188 -16.75 7.41 -47.35
C GLU A 188 -16.71 8.58 -48.36
N GLU A 189 -16.42 9.81 -47.90
CA GLU A 189 -16.27 10.95 -48.80
C GLU A 189 -15.12 10.75 -49.81
N VAL A 190 -13.98 10.17 -49.38
CA VAL A 190 -12.84 9.89 -50.28
C VAL A 190 -13.23 8.87 -51.36
N GLU A 191 -13.92 7.80 -50.98
CA GLU A 191 -14.38 6.76 -51.91
C GLU A 191 -15.38 7.34 -52.92
N ALA A 192 -16.35 8.11 -52.45
CA ALA A 192 -17.31 8.80 -53.33
C ALA A 192 -16.63 9.80 -54.27
N ALA A 193 -15.60 10.52 -53.81
CA ALA A 193 -14.82 11.42 -54.65
C ALA A 193 -13.93 10.68 -55.66
N ALA A 194 -13.44 9.48 -55.31
CA ALA A 194 -12.67 8.63 -56.22
C ALA A 194 -13.55 8.07 -57.35
N LEU A 195 -14.77 7.61 -57.04
CA LEU A 195 -15.74 7.16 -58.04
C LEU A 195 -16.08 8.27 -59.04
N LYS A 196 -16.41 9.48 -58.54
CA LYS A 196 -16.67 10.65 -59.40
C LYS A 196 -15.47 11.01 -60.28
N ALA A 197 -14.25 10.85 -59.76
CA ALA A 197 -13.03 11.12 -60.53
C ALA A 197 -12.86 10.10 -61.67
N ALA A 198 -13.18 8.82 -61.42
CA ALA A 198 -13.15 7.78 -62.45
C ALA A 198 -14.22 8.01 -63.53
N GLU A 199 -15.44 8.36 -63.16
CA GLU A 199 -16.52 8.72 -64.10
C GLU A 199 -16.12 9.91 -64.99
N ALA A 200 -15.55 10.97 -64.40
CA ALA A 200 -15.09 12.13 -65.14
C ALA A 200 -13.92 11.80 -66.09
N ALA A 201 -13.04 10.88 -65.70
CA ALA A 201 -11.95 10.39 -66.56
C ALA A 201 -12.50 9.61 -67.77
N GLU A 202 -13.49 8.72 -67.56
CA GLU A 202 -14.10 7.96 -68.66
C GLU A 202 -14.86 8.88 -69.63
N THR A 203 -15.66 9.83 -69.12
CA THR A 203 -16.31 10.85 -69.96
C THR A 203 -15.28 11.64 -70.76
N SER A 204 -14.12 11.97 -70.16
CA SER A 204 -13.07 12.65 -70.91
C SER A 204 -12.46 11.79 -72.01
N LYS A 205 -12.34 10.48 -71.79
CA LYS A 205 -11.83 9.53 -72.78
C LYS A 205 -12.80 9.36 -73.95
N GLU A 206 -14.09 9.18 -73.69
CA GLU A 206 -15.14 9.10 -74.71
C GLU A 206 -15.18 10.35 -75.61
N ASN A 207 -15.02 11.54 -75.01
CA ASN A 207 -14.94 12.79 -75.78
C ASN A 207 -13.67 12.87 -76.64
N HIS A 208 -12.53 12.36 -76.14
CA HIS A 208 -11.29 12.26 -76.91
C HIS A 208 -11.44 11.31 -78.10
N GLU A 209 -12.07 10.15 -77.90
CA GLU A 209 -12.36 9.18 -78.97
C GLU A 209 -13.29 9.79 -80.03
N THR A 210 -14.31 10.55 -79.60
CA THR A 210 -15.22 11.28 -80.49
C THR A 210 -14.47 12.33 -81.32
N PHE A 211 -13.55 13.07 -80.71
CA PHE A 211 -12.71 14.03 -81.43
C PHE A 211 -11.73 13.34 -82.39
N ALA A 212 -11.10 12.23 -81.97
CA ALA A 212 -10.22 11.44 -82.82
C ALA A 212 -10.95 10.90 -84.05
N LYS A 213 -12.20 10.44 -83.89
CA LYS A 213 -13.07 10.04 -85.01
C LYS A 213 -13.36 11.21 -85.96
N ALA A 214 -13.76 12.37 -85.43
CA ALA A 214 -14.00 13.55 -86.26
C ALA A 214 -12.74 14.01 -87.02
N LEU A 215 -11.57 13.89 -86.39
CA LEU A 215 -10.27 14.17 -87.00
C LEU A 215 -9.95 13.17 -88.11
N PHE A 216 -10.19 11.88 -87.88
CA PHE A 216 -10.03 10.83 -88.89
C PHE A 216 -10.97 11.02 -90.08
N ASP A 217 -12.23 11.39 -89.83
CA ASP A 217 -13.20 11.68 -90.89
C ASP A 217 -12.74 12.86 -91.74
N ALA A 218 -12.24 13.94 -91.12
CA ALA A 218 -11.66 15.10 -91.81
C ALA A 218 -10.38 14.78 -92.58
N GLU A 219 -9.49 13.96 -92.02
CA GLU A 219 -8.28 13.47 -92.68
C GLU A 219 -8.63 12.60 -93.91
N SER A 220 -9.64 11.74 -93.78
CA SER A 220 -10.15 10.91 -94.88
C SER A 220 -10.68 11.76 -96.04
N GLN A 221 -11.27 12.94 -95.75
CA GLN A 221 -11.68 13.88 -96.80
C GLN A 221 -10.51 14.46 -97.59
N LEU A 222 -9.33 14.65 -96.96
CA LEU A 222 -8.12 15.09 -97.66
C LEU A 222 -7.56 13.98 -98.56
N GLY A 223 -7.79 12.72 -98.21
CA GLY A 223 -7.41 11.54 -98.98
C GLY A 223 -8.27 11.25 -100.21
N LEU A 224 -9.29 12.07 -100.50
CA LEU A 224 -10.09 11.97 -101.73
C LEU A 224 -9.35 12.40 -103.00
N VAL A 225 -8.20 13.06 -102.85
CA VAL A 225 -7.32 13.53 -103.92
C VAL A 225 -5.87 13.13 -103.64
N ASP A 226 -5.09 12.94 -104.69
CA ASP A 226 -3.66 12.64 -104.59
C ASP A 226 -2.84 13.90 -104.27
N GLN A 227 -1.52 13.75 -104.12
CA GLN A 227 -0.61 14.88 -103.81
C GLN A 227 -0.57 15.97 -104.90
N ARG A 228 -1.05 15.66 -106.12
CA ARG A 228 -1.17 16.63 -107.22
C ARG A 228 -2.54 17.30 -107.25
N GLY A 229 -3.45 16.90 -106.36
CA GLY A 229 -4.82 17.37 -106.31
C GLY A 229 -5.77 16.62 -107.25
N ALA A 230 -5.35 15.54 -107.90
CA ALA A 230 -6.24 14.78 -108.78
C ALA A 230 -7.07 13.77 -107.97
N ALA A 231 -8.34 13.58 -108.32
CA ALA A 231 -9.26 12.64 -107.68
C ALA A 231 -8.65 11.23 -107.57
N THR A 232 -8.76 10.61 -106.39
CA THR A 232 -8.38 9.20 -106.15
C THR A 232 -9.63 8.32 -106.09
N GLY A 233 -9.54 7.11 -106.68
CA GLY A 233 -10.66 6.17 -106.74
C GLY A 233 -11.90 6.76 -107.43
N ASP A 234 -13.05 6.62 -106.78
CA ASP A 234 -14.35 7.11 -107.25
C ASP A 234 -14.70 8.53 -106.77
N CYS A 235 -13.72 9.35 -106.43
CA CYS A 235 -14.01 10.75 -106.11
C CYS A 235 -14.48 11.52 -107.36
N ALA A 236 -15.45 12.42 -107.19
CA ALA A 236 -16.03 13.24 -108.25
C ALA A 236 -15.23 14.52 -108.54
N ALA A 237 -14.26 14.86 -107.68
CA ALA A 237 -13.64 16.17 -107.69
C ALA A 237 -12.11 16.12 -107.62
N ASP A 238 -11.47 16.97 -108.42
CA ASP A 238 -10.05 17.36 -108.27
C ASP A 238 -9.98 18.59 -107.34
N ALA A 239 -8.86 18.81 -106.65
CA ALA A 239 -8.61 19.94 -105.76
C ALA A 239 -7.41 20.76 -106.22
N ALA A 240 -7.34 22.03 -105.81
CA ALA A 240 -6.15 22.82 -106.04
C ALA A 240 -4.99 22.33 -105.14
N PRO A 241 -3.81 21.97 -105.70
CA PRO A 241 -2.73 21.32 -104.95
C PRO A 241 -2.12 22.22 -103.86
N ASP A 242 -2.15 23.54 -104.03
CA ASP A 242 -1.70 24.50 -103.03
C ASP A 242 -2.61 24.47 -101.78
N LYS A 243 -3.93 24.37 -101.97
CA LYS A 243 -4.91 24.30 -100.88
C LYS A 243 -4.82 22.98 -100.13
N LEU A 244 -4.67 21.87 -100.86
CA LEU A 244 -4.44 20.54 -100.27
C LEU A 244 -3.18 20.54 -99.38
N LYS A 245 -2.04 21.03 -99.91
CA LYS A 245 -0.78 21.12 -99.13
C LYS A 245 -0.91 21.99 -97.89
N LYS A 246 -1.66 23.11 -97.99
CA LYS A 246 -1.94 23.97 -96.84
C LYS A 246 -2.75 23.24 -95.76
N ALA A 247 -3.78 22.48 -96.15
CA ALA A 247 -4.60 21.68 -95.23
C ALA A 247 -3.81 20.54 -94.59
N GLN A 248 -3.01 19.80 -95.37
CA GLN A 248 -2.12 18.73 -94.86
C GLN A 248 -1.12 19.28 -93.83
N LYS A 249 -0.46 20.41 -94.14
CA LYS A 249 0.47 21.05 -93.20
C LYS A 249 -0.21 21.51 -91.91
N ALA A 250 -1.48 21.93 -91.97
CA ALA A 250 -2.25 22.27 -90.78
C ALA A 250 -2.66 21.03 -89.97
N LEU A 251 -2.96 19.91 -90.62
CA LEU A 251 -3.19 18.61 -89.97
C LEU A 251 -1.95 18.14 -89.19
N ASP A 252 -0.77 18.19 -89.81
CA ASP A 252 0.48 17.76 -89.16
C ASP A 252 0.74 18.57 -87.88
N LYS A 253 0.56 19.91 -87.95
CA LYS A 253 0.68 20.79 -86.78
C LYS A 253 -0.33 20.46 -85.70
N LEU A 254 -1.58 20.18 -86.07
CA LEU A 254 -2.62 19.78 -85.15
C LEU A 254 -2.23 18.47 -84.44
N LYS A 255 -1.75 17.46 -85.17
CA LYS A 255 -1.28 16.19 -84.61
C LYS A 255 -0.13 16.40 -83.61
N THR A 256 0.90 17.17 -83.97
CA THR A 256 2.00 17.51 -83.04
C THR A 256 1.50 18.24 -81.79
N SER A 257 0.54 19.18 -81.94
CA SER A 257 -0.03 19.88 -80.79
C SER A 257 -0.84 18.94 -79.88
N MET A 258 -1.54 17.97 -80.45
CA MET A 258 -2.28 16.95 -79.68
C MET A 258 -1.34 16.02 -78.91
N GLU A 259 -0.25 15.56 -79.51
CA GLU A 259 0.76 14.74 -78.83
C GLU A 259 1.35 15.46 -77.61
N ASN A 260 1.72 16.75 -77.77
CA ASN A 260 2.19 17.56 -76.65
C ASN A 260 1.08 17.75 -75.59
N ASN A 261 -0.18 17.91 -75.98
CA ASN A 261 -1.29 17.98 -75.03
C ASN A 261 -1.46 16.68 -74.22
N LEU A 262 -1.37 15.52 -74.87
CA LEU A 262 -1.43 14.21 -74.20
C LEU A 262 -0.29 14.07 -73.19
N PHE A 263 0.93 14.44 -73.57
CA PHE A 263 2.08 14.42 -72.66
C PHE A 263 1.85 15.29 -71.40
N ARG A 264 1.34 16.52 -71.57
CA ARG A 264 1.02 17.41 -70.43
C ARG A 264 -0.12 16.88 -69.57
N GLN A 265 -1.08 16.19 -70.17
CA GLN A 265 -2.18 15.57 -69.45
C GLN A 265 -1.68 14.41 -68.56
N VAL A 266 -0.79 13.57 -69.08
CA VAL A 266 -0.16 12.48 -68.29
C VAL A 266 0.72 13.05 -67.16
N GLU A 267 1.47 14.13 -67.42
CA GLU A 267 2.24 14.84 -66.39
C GLU A 267 1.32 15.31 -65.24
N TYR A 268 0.18 15.92 -65.57
CA TYR A 268 -0.83 16.32 -64.57
C TYR A 268 -1.37 15.14 -63.77
N GLU A 269 -1.79 14.06 -64.44
CA GLU A 269 -2.37 12.88 -63.79
C GLU A 269 -1.36 12.20 -62.85
N THR A 270 -0.09 12.12 -63.26
CA THR A 270 0.99 11.55 -62.44
C THR A 270 1.20 12.34 -61.15
N VAL A 271 1.32 13.67 -61.25
CA VAL A 271 1.53 14.54 -60.08
C VAL A 271 0.30 14.54 -59.17
N GLU A 272 -0.90 14.41 -59.74
CA GLU A 272 -2.14 14.27 -58.97
C GLU A 272 -2.15 12.97 -58.14
N GLU A 273 -1.74 11.84 -58.71
CA GLU A 273 -1.61 10.60 -57.96
C GLU A 273 -0.57 10.70 -56.84
N ASP A 274 0.56 11.37 -57.08
CA ASP A 274 1.62 11.53 -56.08
C ASP A 274 1.12 12.29 -54.85
N VAL A 275 0.30 13.35 -55.01
CA VAL A 275 -0.32 14.07 -53.89
C VAL A 275 -1.20 13.13 -53.04
N LEU A 276 -1.92 12.21 -53.67
CA LEU A 276 -2.82 11.29 -52.98
C LEU A 276 -2.09 10.18 -52.22
N LYS A 277 -0.83 9.88 -52.61
CA LYS A 277 0.04 8.89 -51.95
C LYS A 277 0.82 9.46 -50.75
N VAL A 278 0.76 10.77 -50.49
CA VAL A 278 1.45 11.37 -49.35
C VAL A 278 0.82 10.94 -48.03
N GLU A 279 1.63 10.33 -47.16
CA GLU A 279 1.23 9.92 -45.82
C GLU A 279 0.78 11.11 -44.93
N PRO A 280 -0.18 10.89 -44.02
CA PRO A 280 -0.51 11.85 -42.97
C PRO A 280 0.76 12.29 -42.19
N GLY A 281 0.85 13.57 -41.83
CA GLY A 281 2.00 14.15 -41.11
C GLY A 281 3.14 14.71 -41.97
N ARG A 282 3.10 14.56 -43.30
CA ARG A 282 4.09 15.15 -44.23
C ARG A 282 3.61 16.42 -44.94
N GLU A 283 3.14 17.40 -44.17
CA GLU A 283 2.51 18.62 -44.70
C GLU A 283 3.38 19.41 -45.68
N ARG A 284 4.69 19.49 -45.42
CA ARG A 284 5.64 20.19 -46.32
C ARG A 284 5.76 19.53 -47.69
N GLU A 285 5.81 18.20 -47.72
CA GLU A 285 5.88 17.41 -48.96
C GLU A 285 4.58 17.55 -49.76
N ARG A 286 3.44 17.44 -49.07
CA ARG A 286 2.12 17.68 -49.66
C ARG A 286 2.00 19.07 -50.28
N HIS A 287 2.35 20.13 -49.55
CA HIS A 287 2.26 21.49 -50.07
C HIS A 287 3.13 21.70 -51.31
N ARG A 288 4.33 21.10 -51.33
CA ARG A 288 5.21 21.11 -52.53
C ARG A 288 4.54 20.42 -53.72
N LEU A 289 3.94 19.25 -53.52
CA LEU A 289 3.25 18.53 -54.59
C LEU A 289 1.98 19.27 -55.05
N GLU A 290 1.22 19.92 -54.17
CA GLU A 290 0.07 20.76 -54.54
C GLU A 290 0.48 21.93 -55.45
N GLN A 291 1.63 22.57 -55.18
CA GLN A 291 2.19 23.58 -56.08
C GLN A 291 2.58 22.99 -57.44
N LEU A 292 3.08 21.75 -57.48
CA LEU A 292 3.38 21.05 -58.73
C LEU A 292 2.10 20.71 -59.50
N VAL A 293 1.02 20.29 -58.82
CA VAL A 293 -0.29 20.08 -59.45
C VAL A 293 -0.80 21.37 -60.09
N ALA A 294 -0.75 22.50 -59.37
CA ALA A 294 -1.18 23.79 -59.92
C ALA A 294 -0.39 24.17 -61.18
N LYS A 295 0.93 23.96 -61.18
CA LYS A 295 1.79 24.18 -62.36
C LYS A 295 1.46 23.23 -63.51
N ALA A 296 1.18 21.96 -63.22
CA ALA A 296 0.83 20.96 -64.22
C ALA A 296 -0.54 21.26 -64.86
N ILE A 297 -1.53 21.69 -64.07
CA ILE A 297 -2.84 22.16 -64.58
C ILE A 297 -2.63 23.32 -65.56
N GLN A 298 -1.88 24.36 -65.17
CA GLN A 298 -1.62 25.50 -66.04
C GLN A 298 -0.94 25.10 -67.36
N ARG A 299 0.04 24.18 -67.31
CA ARG A 299 0.70 23.66 -68.51
C ARG A 299 -0.27 22.89 -69.41
N ALA A 300 -1.13 22.06 -68.82
CA ALA A 300 -2.16 21.34 -69.55
C ALA A 300 -3.15 22.31 -70.21
N GLU A 301 -3.63 23.34 -69.50
CA GLU A 301 -4.52 24.38 -70.04
C GLU A 301 -3.88 25.13 -71.21
N ASN A 302 -2.65 25.63 -71.05
CA ASN A 302 -1.92 26.30 -72.13
C ASN A 302 -1.78 25.40 -73.37
N SER A 303 -1.55 24.09 -73.19
CA SER A 303 -1.48 23.14 -74.31
C SER A 303 -2.84 22.91 -74.98
N ARG A 304 -3.95 22.95 -74.24
CA ARG A 304 -5.32 22.83 -74.81
C ARG A 304 -5.66 24.07 -75.64
N GLU A 305 -5.23 25.25 -75.20
CA GLU A 305 -5.39 26.49 -75.98
C GLU A 305 -4.59 26.46 -77.29
N ALA A 306 -3.38 25.88 -77.27
CA ALA A 306 -2.59 25.66 -78.48
C ALA A 306 -3.30 24.71 -79.46
N VAL A 307 -3.86 23.59 -78.98
CA VAL A 307 -4.64 22.67 -79.82
C VAL A 307 -5.88 23.38 -80.40
N LEU A 308 -6.61 24.17 -79.61
CA LEU A 308 -7.76 24.93 -80.09
C LEU A 308 -7.39 25.84 -81.28
N LYS A 309 -6.25 26.53 -81.18
CA LYS A 309 -5.73 27.38 -82.25
C LYS A 309 -5.39 26.55 -83.51
N GLU A 310 -4.74 25.40 -83.36
CA GLU A 310 -4.44 24.55 -84.52
C GLU A 310 -5.68 23.87 -85.11
N VAL A 311 -6.71 23.57 -84.31
CA VAL A 311 -8.03 23.14 -84.80
C VAL A 311 -8.65 24.23 -85.66
N GLN A 312 -8.63 25.49 -85.22
CA GLN A 312 -9.14 26.62 -86.01
C GLN A 312 -8.38 26.79 -87.33
N ASN A 313 -7.04 26.74 -87.30
CA ASN A 313 -6.20 26.81 -88.49
C ASN A 313 -6.51 25.68 -89.47
N PHE A 314 -6.69 24.46 -88.95
CA PHE A 314 -6.99 23.28 -89.76
C PHE A 314 -8.37 23.35 -90.39
N VAL A 315 -9.38 23.79 -89.64
CA VAL A 315 -10.73 24.02 -90.16
C VAL A 315 -10.71 25.07 -91.26
N GLU A 316 -10.04 26.21 -91.07
CA GLU A 316 -9.95 27.25 -92.09
C GLU A 316 -9.28 26.72 -93.37
N ALA A 317 -8.14 26.04 -93.24
CA ALA A 317 -7.44 25.43 -94.38
C ALA A 317 -8.30 24.35 -95.08
N GLY A 318 -9.05 23.56 -94.32
CA GLY A 318 -9.99 22.55 -94.82
C GLY A 318 -11.18 23.16 -95.57
N MET A 319 -11.69 24.30 -95.11
CA MET A 319 -12.75 25.05 -95.81
C MET A 319 -12.24 25.58 -97.16
N TRP A 320 -11.03 26.15 -97.20
CA TRP A 320 -10.39 26.57 -98.45
C TRP A 320 -10.14 25.39 -99.41
N PHE A 321 -9.73 24.24 -98.88
CA PHE A 321 -9.60 23.00 -99.65
C PHE A 321 -10.93 22.56 -100.24
N ALA A 322 -11.98 22.50 -99.42
CA ALA A 322 -13.32 22.12 -99.87
C ALA A 322 -13.85 23.04 -100.98
N GLU A 323 -13.58 24.34 -100.89
CA GLU A 323 -13.97 25.31 -101.92
C GLU A 323 -13.16 25.21 -103.21
N SER A 324 -11.95 24.67 -103.13
CA SER A 324 -11.09 24.43 -104.30
C SER A 324 -11.47 23.20 -105.12
N LEU A 325 -12.41 22.38 -104.63
CA LEU A 325 -12.85 21.17 -105.33
C LEU A 325 -13.59 21.54 -106.62
N GLN A 326 -13.12 20.99 -107.73
CA GLN A 326 -13.63 21.19 -109.09
C GLN A 326 -13.90 19.84 -109.76
N LYS A 327 -14.61 19.80 -110.89
CA LYS A 327 -14.91 18.54 -111.59
C LYS A 327 -13.61 17.82 -111.96
N THR A 328 -13.56 16.50 -111.72
CA THR A 328 -12.38 15.72 -112.12
C THR A 328 -12.23 15.63 -113.63
N GLN A 329 -10.99 15.69 -114.12
CA GLN A 329 -10.69 15.48 -115.55
C GLN A 329 -10.70 14.01 -115.97
N LYS A 330 -10.66 13.07 -115.02
CA LYS A 330 -10.53 11.63 -115.30
C LYS A 330 -11.80 11.00 -115.85
N ARG A 331 -12.98 11.59 -115.58
CA ARG A 331 -14.29 11.05 -115.99
C ARG A 331 -15.37 12.14 -116.06
N PRO A 332 -16.46 11.94 -116.82
CA PRO A 332 -17.57 12.89 -116.85
C PRO A 332 -18.33 12.90 -115.50
N VAL A 333 -18.36 14.05 -114.83
CA VAL A 333 -19.01 14.24 -113.52
C VAL A 333 -19.99 15.41 -113.57
N ARG A 334 -21.15 15.25 -112.95
CA ARG A 334 -22.15 16.33 -112.81
C ARG A 334 -21.72 17.33 -111.75
N MET A 335 -22.04 18.61 -111.96
CA MET A 335 -21.69 19.66 -110.98
C MET A 335 -22.30 19.39 -109.60
N ASP A 336 -23.49 18.79 -109.55
CA ASP A 336 -24.16 18.45 -108.29
C ASP A 336 -23.39 17.41 -107.48
N GLN A 337 -22.69 16.47 -108.13
CA GLN A 337 -21.82 15.51 -107.44
C GLN A 337 -20.64 16.21 -106.78
N VAL A 338 -20.03 17.20 -107.44
CA VAL A 338 -18.95 18.01 -106.86
C VAL A 338 -19.46 18.80 -105.65
N LYS A 339 -20.62 19.46 -105.76
CA LYS A 339 -21.23 20.20 -104.64
C LYS A 339 -21.57 19.28 -103.46
N ALA A 340 -22.03 18.06 -103.73
CA ALA A 340 -22.27 17.06 -102.69
C ALA A 340 -20.97 16.72 -101.95
N VAL A 341 -19.88 16.46 -102.68
CA VAL A 341 -18.55 16.24 -102.07
C VAL A 341 -18.13 17.47 -101.26
N GLN A 342 -18.20 18.68 -101.82
CA GLN A 342 -17.87 19.91 -101.11
C GLN A 342 -18.65 20.06 -99.79
N SER A 343 -19.95 19.76 -99.82
CA SER A 343 -20.81 19.81 -98.64
C SER A 343 -20.37 18.81 -97.57
N THR A 344 -20.11 17.55 -97.97
CA THR A 344 -19.61 16.50 -97.06
C THR A 344 -18.27 16.88 -96.45
N VAL A 345 -17.33 17.38 -97.26
CA VAL A 345 -16.02 17.84 -96.78
C VAL A 345 -16.18 18.98 -95.76
N LYS A 346 -16.97 20.02 -96.10
CA LYS A 346 -17.25 21.13 -95.18
C LYS A 346 -17.91 20.66 -93.88
N ALA A 347 -18.80 19.67 -93.96
CA ALA A 347 -19.44 19.11 -92.78
C ALA A 347 -18.43 18.42 -91.85
N ALA A 348 -17.52 17.61 -92.39
CA ALA A 348 -16.47 16.95 -91.60
C ALA A 348 -15.59 17.96 -90.85
N PHE A 349 -15.09 18.99 -91.53
CA PHE A 349 -14.27 20.04 -90.88
C PHE A 349 -15.03 20.82 -89.81
N ARG A 350 -16.31 21.15 -90.05
CA ARG A 350 -17.13 21.90 -89.07
C ARG A 350 -17.43 21.13 -87.78
N GLN A 351 -17.27 19.81 -87.76
CA GLN A 351 -17.45 19.01 -86.54
C GLN A 351 -16.29 19.16 -85.55
N LEU A 352 -15.07 19.45 -86.03
CA LEU A 352 -13.85 19.48 -85.21
C LEU A 352 -13.92 20.47 -84.04
N PRO A 353 -14.33 21.74 -84.21
CA PRO A 353 -14.36 22.69 -83.09
C PRO A 353 -15.34 22.25 -82.00
N LYS A 354 -16.49 21.68 -82.38
CA LYS A 354 -17.50 21.20 -81.43
C LYS A 354 -16.98 19.99 -80.63
N ALA A 355 -16.39 19.02 -81.31
CA ALA A 355 -15.82 17.84 -80.66
C ALA A 355 -14.64 18.22 -79.74
N TRP A 356 -13.75 19.12 -80.18
CA TRP A 356 -12.67 19.63 -79.33
C TRP A 356 -13.17 20.41 -78.12
N GLN A 357 -14.21 21.23 -78.27
CA GLN A 357 -14.82 21.94 -77.14
C GLN A 357 -15.37 20.96 -76.10
N ALA A 358 -15.93 19.82 -76.51
CA ALA A 358 -16.39 18.78 -75.60
C ALA A 358 -15.22 18.15 -74.82
N VAL A 359 -14.09 17.86 -75.49
CA VAL A 359 -12.85 17.40 -74.84
C VAL A 359 -12.37 18.40 -73.78
N ARG A 360 -12.30 19.68 -74.13
CA ARG A 360 -11.86 20.74 -73.20
C ARG A 360 -12.76 20.81 -71.97
N SER A 361 -14.07 20.86 -72.16
CA SER A 361 -15.05 20.89 -71.07
C SER A 361 -14.94 19.66 -70.15
N ALA A 362 -14.79 18.47 -70.72
CA ALA A 362 -14.63 17.24 -69.94
C ALA A 362 -13.33 17.24 -69.11
N ARG A 363 -12.22 17.74 -69.67
CA ARG A 363 -10.95 17.87 -68.95
C ARG A 363 -10.97 18.94 -67.85
N GLU A 364 -11.67 20.05 -68.07
CA GLU A 364 -11.92 21.05 -67.02
C GLU A 364 -12.78 20.47 -65.88
N ALA A 365 -13.79 19.66 -66.20
CA ALA A 365 -14.58 18.94 -65.21
C ALA A 365 -13.73 17.93 -64.42
N GLN A 366 -12.89 17.13 -65.10
CA GLN A 366 -11.97 16.18 -64.47
C GLN A 366 -11.03 16.90 -63.47
N ALA A 367 -10.44 18.03 -63.86
CA ALA A 367 -9.56 18.81 -62.98
C ALA A 367 -10.28 19.34 -61.72
N LYS A 368 -11.55 19.76 -61.86
CA LYS A 368 -12.39 20.20 -60.73
C LYS A 368 -12.69 19.04 -59.77
N VAL A 369 -13.04 17.87 -60.29
CA VAL A 369 -13.28 16.68 -59.48
C VAL A 369 -12.00 16.22 -58.79
N GLY A 370 -10.86 16.27 -59.49
CA GLY A 370 -9.54 16.01 -58.92
C GLY A 370 -9.20 16.93 -57.74
N ALA A 371 -9.46 18.23 -57.88
CA ALA A 371 -9.29 19.19 -56.78
C ALA A 371 -10.18 18.84 -55.57
N GLN A 372 -11.44 18.47 -55.79
CA GLN A 372 -12.34 18.04 -54.71
C GLN A 372 -11.84 16.75 -54.05
N ARG A 373 -11.37 15.76 -54.82
CA ARG A 373 -10.80 14.51 -54.32
C ARG A 373 -9.60 14.77 -53.40
N ARG A 374 -8.68 15.66 -53.80
CA ARG A 374 -7.52 16.05 -52.97
C ARG A 374 -7.93 16.74 -51.67
N LYS A 375 -8.92 17.63 -51.72
CA LYS A 375 -9.48 18.31 -50.54
C LYS A 375 -10.08 17.32 -49.54
N VAL A 376 -10.84 16.35 -50.02
CA VAL A 376 -11.45 15.32 -49.16
C VAL A 376 -10.38 14.35 -48.62
N ALA A 377 -9.39 13.97 -49.44
CA ALA A 377 -8.24 13.19 -48.98
C ALA A 377 -7.45 13.91 -47.87
N LEU A 378 -7.33 15.24 -47.91
CA LEU A 378 -6.75 16.03 -46.82
C LEU A 378 -7.55 15.89 -45.53
N ARG A 379 -8.89 16.05 -45.60
CA ARG A 379 -9.77 15.90 -44.43
C ARG A 379 -9.64 14.53 -43.78
N ARG A 380 -9.59 13.46 -44.60
CA ARG A 380 -9.31 12.10 -44.10
C ARG A 380 -7.96 12.02 -43.40
N ALA A 381 -6.90 12.58 -43.96
CA ALA A 381 -5.58 12.58 -43.32
C ALA A 381 -5.60 13.30 -41.96
N THR A 382 -6.26 14.45 -41.85
CA THR A 382 -6.47 15.16 -40.57
C THR A 382 -7.31 14.34 -39.59
N ALA A 383 -8.35 13.63 -40.06
CA ALA A 383 -9.16 12.76 -39.22
C ALA A 383 -8.34 11.56 -38.68
N VAL A 384 -7.45 10.98 -39.49
CA VAL A 384 -6.51 9.94 -39.03
C VAL A 384 -5.63 10.48 -37.91
N GLN A 385 -5.00 11.65 -38.11
CA GLN A 385 -4.11 12.24 -37.12
C GLN A 385 -4.83 12.54 -35.80
N THR A 386 -5.99 13.21 -35.85
CA THR A 386 -6.76 13.53 -34.63
C THR A 386 -7.25 12.28 -33.90
N LYS A 387 -7.59 11.21 -34.63
CA LYS A 387 -7.88 9.91 -34.03
C LYS A 387 -6.66 9.32 -33.31
N THR A 388 -5.48 9.34 -33.93
CA THR A 388 -4.25 8.80 -33.30
C THR A 388 -3.86 9.58 -32.04
N GLU A 389 -4.03 10.91 -32.05
CA GLU A 389 -3.83 11.75 -30.87
C GLU A 389 -4.85 11.41 -29.77
N ALA A 390 -6.11 11.21 -30.14
CA ALA A 390 -7.16 10.79 -29.20
C ALA A 390 -6.87 9.41 -28.57
N GLU A 391 -6.41 8.43 -29.36
CA GLU A 391 -5.99 7.10 -28.86
C GLU A 391 -4.87 7.22 -27.82
N ALA A 392 -3.87 8.07 -28.06
CA ALA A 392 -2.81 8.34 -27.09
C ALA A 392 -3.36 8.97 -25.79
N THR A 393 -4.32 9.90 -25.88
CA THR A 393 -4.94 10.49 -24.68
C THR A 393 -5.77 9.48 -23.88
N VAL A 394 -6.45 8.54 -24.55
CA VAL A 394 -7.18 7.44 -23.89
C VAL A 394 -6.21 6.52 -23.16
N GLN A 395 -5.07 6.20 -23.76
CA GLN A 395 -4.04 5.39 -23.09
C GLN A 395 -3.52 6.07 -21.82
N SER A 396 -3.22 7.38 -21.88
CA SER A 396 -2.78 8.15 -20.71
C SER A 396 -3.84 8.24 -19.60
N ALA A 397 -5.11 8.47 -19.95
CA ALA A 397 -6.19 8.51 -18.97
C ALA A 397 -6.43 7.12 -18.35
N SER A 398 -6.29 6.05 -19.14
CA SER A 398 -6.41 4.68 -18.64
C SER A 398 -5.28 4.31 -17.67
N SER A 399 -4.04 4.75 -17.91
CA SER A 399 -2.96 4.56 -16.94
C SER A 399 -3.21 5.32 -15.64
N GLU A 400 -3.69 6.57 -15.72
CA GLU A 400 -4.01 7.37 -14.52
C GLU A 400 -5.13 6.73 -13.69
N GLN A 401 -6.17 6.18 -14.33
CA GLN A 401 -7.21 5.44 -13.62
C GLN A 401 -6.63 4.21 -12.90
N LYS A 402 -5.79 3.41 -13.58
CA LYS A 402 -5.18 2.22 -12.97
C LYS A 402 -4.30 2.57 -11.77
N GLU A 403 -3.55 3.65 -11.85
CA GLU A 403 -2.75 4.16 -10.72
C GLU A 403 -3.64 4.59 -9.55
N ALA A 404 -4.76 5.28 -9.83
CA ALA A 404 -5.72 5.69 -8.80
C ALA A 404 -6.44 4.47 -8.17
N GLU A 405 -6.76 3.43 -8.95
CA GLU A 405 -7.31 2.17 -8.45
C GLU A 405 -6.32 1.46 -7.50
N ALA A 406 -5.03 1.42 -7.86
CA ALA A 406 -4.00 0.80 -7.03
C ALA A 406 -3.77 1.57 -5.72
N GLU A 407 -3.74 2.92 -5.77
CA GLU A 407 -3.62 3.77 -4.58
C GLU A 407 -4.82 3.58 -3.64
N GLU A 408 -6.03 3.57 -4.17
CA GLU A 408 -7.26 3.36 -3.39
C GLU A 408 -7.27 1.98 -2.73
N ALA A 409 -6.90 0.92 -3.47
CA ALA A 409 -6.80 -0.43 -2.92
C ALA A 409 -5.75 -0.54 -1.80
N GLN A 410 -4.59 0.11 -1.97
CA GLN A 410 -3.56 0.16 -0.93
C GLN A 410 -4.11 0.84 0.33
N LEU A 411 -4.70 2.04 0.21
CA LEU A 411 -5.19 2.80 1.36
C LEU A 411 -6.37 2.11 2.06
N ARG A 412 -7.22 1.40 1.32
CA ARG A 412 -8.26 0.54 1.90
C ARG A 412 -7.65 -0.58 2.75
N SER A 413 -6.59 -1.23 2.26
CA SER A 413 -5.90 -2.28 3.01
C SER A 413 -5.22 -1.72 4.27
N GLU A 414 -4.61 -0.53 4.18
CA GLU A 414 -4.02 0.17 5.31
C GLU A 414 -5.09 0.53 6.35
N ARG A 415 -6.24 1.06 5.93
CA ARG A 415 -7.37 1.32 6.84
C ARG A 415 -7.78 0.03 7.57
N SER A 416 -7.98 -1.07 6.85
CA SER A 416 -8.36 -2.35 7.44
C SER A 416 -7.35 -2.84 8.49
N ALA A 417 -6.05 -2.67 8.23
CA ALA A 417 -5.01 -2.99 9.21
C ALA A 417 -5.10 -2.09 10.45
N ARG A 418 -5.32 -0.78 10.30
CA ARG A 418 -5.49 0.15 11.44
C ARG A 418 -6.76 -0.13 12.24
N GLU A 419 -7.83 -0.61 11.61
CA GLU A 419 -9.05 -1.04 12.31
C GLU A 419 -8.77 -2.26 13.20
N SER A 420 -7.98 -3.22 12.71
CA SER A 420 -7.52 -4.36 13.51
C SER A 420 -6.64 -3.93 14.69
N ASP A 421 -5.67 -3.04 14.46
CA ASP A 421 -4.80 -2.49 15.51
C ASP A 421 -5.60 -1.78 16.60
N LEU A 422 -6.60 -0.97 16.22
CA LEU A 422 -7.46 -0.27 17.16
C LEU A 422 -8.27 -1.25 18.03
N ALA A 423 -8.81 -2.31 17.43
CA ALA A 423 -9.53 -3.34 18.16
C ALA A 423 -8.63 -4.07 19.17
N ALA A 424 -7.39 -4.38 18.79
CA ALA A 424 -6.40 -4.97 19.69
C ALA A 424 -6.03 -4.03 20.86
N ALA A 425 -5.82 -2.74 20.57
CA ALA A 425 -5.53 -1.73 21.59
C ALA A 425 -6.72 -1.54 22.55
N GLU A 426 -7.96 -1.60 22.06
CA GLU A 426 -9.15 -1.54 22.89
C GLU A 426 -9.28 -2.77 23.82
N ALA A 427 -9.01 -3.97 23.31
CA ALA A 427 -8.99 -5.19 24.13
C ALA A 427 -7.89 -5.13 25.22
N ALA A 428 -6.71 -4.62 24.88
CA ALA A 428 -5.62 -4.41 25.83
C ALA A 428 -6.00 -3.40 26.92
N ARG A 429 -6.65 -2.29 26.55
CA ARG A 429 -7.20 -1.31 27.50
C ARG A 429 -8.20 -1.94 28.45
N GLN A 430 -9.16 -2.70 27.94
CA GLN A 430 -10.18 -3.38 28.77
C GLN A 430 -9.53 -4.36 29.76
N THR A 431 -8.55 -5.14 29.29
CA THR A 431 -7.80 -6.08 30.13
C THR A 431 -7.01 -5.37 31.24
N ALA A 432 -6.33 -4.26 30.91
CA ALA A 432 -5.60 -3.47 31.89
C ALA A 432 -6.53 -2.82 32.93
N HIS A 433 -7.68 -2.33 32.50
CA HIS A 433 -8.71 -1.80 33.40
C HIS A 433 -9.25 -2.87 34.36
N GLN A 434 -9.57 -4.07 33.85
CA GLN A 434 -10.06 -5.18 34.67
C GLN A 434 -9.03 -5.58 35.73
N ARG A 435 -7.74 -5.68 35.36
CA ARG A 435 -6.65 -5.96 36.32
C ARG A 435 -6.54 -4.92 37.41
N GLU A 436 -6.68 -3.62 37.09
CA GLU A 436 -6.69 -2.55 38.11
C GLU A 436 -7.87 -2.73 39.09
N VAL A 437 -9.06 -3.05 38.56
CA VAL A 437 -10.26 -3.30 39.38
C VAL A 437 -10.05 -4.51 40.30
N ASP A 438 -9.50 -5.61 39.79
CA ASP A 438 -9.25 -6.83 40.55
C ASP A 438 -8.20 -6.61 41.65
N MET A 439 -7.10 -5.91 41.34
CA MET A 439 -6.07 -5.55 42.33
C MET A 439 -6.64 -4.62 43.42
N LYS A 440 -7.47 -3.65 43.03
CA LYS A 440 -8.15 -2.75 43.99
C LYS A 440 -9.08 -3.54 44.90
N ARG A 441 -9.87 -4.46 44.36
CA ARG A 441 -10.75 -5.35 45.13
C ARG A 441 -9.95 -6.19 46.12
N ARG A 442 -8.87 -6.84 45.66
CA ARG A 442 -7.99 -7.66 46.52
C ARG A 442 -7.36 -6.84 47.65
N ARG A 443 -6.92 -5.62 47.35
CA ARG A 443 -6.38 -4.68 48.36
C ARG A 443 -7.42 -4.35 49.42
N ASP A 444 -8.64 -4.05 49.01
CA ASP A 444 -9.73 -3.67 49.92
C ASP A 444 -10.16 -4.89 50.78
N GLU A 445 -10.16 -6.11 50.22
CA GLU A 445 -10.36 -7.37 50.96
C GLU A 445 -9.26 -7.60 52.03
N LEU A 446 -7.98 -7.43 51.69
CA LEU A 446 -6.87 -7.56 52.64
C LEU A 446 -6.91 -6.50 53.76
N LYS A 447 -7.26 -5.25 53.40
CA LYS A 447 -7.47 -4.17 54.39
C LYS A 447 -8.60 -4.49 55.36
N ALA A 448 -9.65 -5.17 54.91
CA ALA A 448 -10.75 -5.60 55.77
C ALA A 448 -10.37 -6.76 56.71
N GLN A 449 -9.42 -7.63 56.33
CA GLN A 449 -8.95 -8.75 57.16
C GLN A 449 -7.96 -8.30 58.25
N GLN A 450 -7.18 -7.24 58.00
CA GLN A 450 -6.12 -6.79 58.91
C GLN A 450 -6.57 -6.46 60.34
N PRO A 451 -7.73 -5.80 60.60
CA PRO A 451 -8.22 -5.55 61.95
C PRO A 451 -8.51 -6.84 62.73
N ALA A 452 -9.15 -7.83 62.10
CA ALA A 452 -9.47 -9.10 62.74
C ALA A 452 -8.19 -9.87 63.15
N ALA A 453 -7.17 -9.88 62.29
CA ALA A 453 -5.88 -10.49 62.61
C ALA A 453 -5.16 -9.75 63.76
N ARG A 454 -5.22 -8.41 63.79
CA ARG A 454 -4.67 -7.61 64.91
C ARG A 454 -5.40 -7.87 66.23
N ASP A 455 -6.71 -8.04 66.18
CA ASP A 455 -7.50 -8.37 67.37
C ASP A 455 -7.19 -9.79 67.88
N ALA A 456 -6.93 -10.74 66.98
CA ALA A 456 -6.41 -12.07 67.35
C ALA A 456 -5.04 -11.98 68.05
N VAL A 457 -4.12 -11.13 67.59
CA VAL A 457 -2.85 -10.86 68.29
C VAL A 457 -3.08 -10.29 69.69
N LYS A 458 -4.00 -9.31 69.84
CA LYS A 458 -4.33 -8.75 71.16
C LYS A 458 -4.88 -9.82 72.10
N ALA A 459 -5.79 -10.66 71.62
CA ALA A 459 -6.35 -11.76 72.38
C ALA A 459 -5.28 -12.79 72.79
N ALA A 460 -4.39 -13.17 71.87
CA ALA A 460 -3.29 -14.08 72.14
C ALA A 460 -2.29 -13.50 73.17
N ARG A 461 -1.96 -12.20 73.07
CA ARG A 461 -1.13 -11.48 74.06
C ARG A 461 -1.78 -11.42 75.43
N ALA A 462 -3.10 -11.21 75.50
CA ALA A 462 -3.82 -11.25 76.77
C ALA A 462 -3.75 -12.65 77.39
N ALA A 463 -4.02 -13.69 76.61
CA ALA A 463 -3.95 -15.09 77.05
C ALA A 463 -2.54 -15.51 77.51
N GLU A 464 -1.47 -15.04 76.83
CA GLU A 464 -0.09 -15.27 77.27
C GLU A 464 0.20 -14.58 78.61
N ARG A 465 -0.25 -13.34 78.80
CA ARG A 465 -0.06 -12.62 80.08
C ARG A 465 -0.79 -13.32 81.22
N GLU A 466 -2.01 -13.81 80.97
CA GLU A 466 -2.76 -14.61 81.93
C GLU A 466 -2.02 -15.90 82.29
N ALA A 467 -1.51 -16.64 81.29
CA ALA A 467 -0.71 -17.84 81.53
C ALA A 467 0.61 -17.56 82.28
N ASP A 468 1.31 -16.45 81.99
CA ASP A 468 2.53 -16.06 82.71
C ASP A 468 2.22 -15.63 84.15
N ALA A 469 1.10 -14.94 84.37
CA ALA A 469 0.64 -14.57 85.72
C ALA A 469 0.26 -15.80 86.55
N GLU A 470 -0.45 -16.77 85.95
CA GLU A 470 -0.73 -18.07 86.57
C GLU A 470 0.55 -18.81 86.92
N ARG A 471 1.51 -18.90 85.99
CA ARG A 471 2.82 -19.51 86.23
C ARG A 471 3.57 -18.83 87.38
N LYS A 472 3.64 -17.50 87.40
CA LYS A 472 4.27 -16.73 88.50
C LYS A 472 3.59 -16.98 89.84
N ALA A 473 2.26 -17.07 89.87
CA ALA A 473 1.52 -17.40 91.08
C ALA A 473 1.81 -18.83 91.56
N LEU A 474 1.98 -19.79 90.64
CA LEU A 474 2.38 -21.15 90.96
C LEU A 474 3.84 -21.23 91.44
N HIS A 475 4.77 -20.52 90.80
CA HIS A 475 6.15 -20.37 91.29
C HIS A 475 6.20 -19.79 92.69
N ALA A 476 5.49 -18.70 92.95
CA ALA A 476 5.45 -18.08 94.28
C ALA A 476 4.85 -19.03 95.34
N ARG A 477 3.86 -19.86 94.97
CA ARG A 477 3.31 -20.90 95.84
C ARG A 477 4.29 -22.06 96.06
N ALA A 478 5.01 -22.48 95.03
CA ALA A 478 6.03 -23.51 95.10
C ALA A 478 7.21 -23.05 95.96
N GLU A 479 7.74 -21.85 95.72
CA GLU A 479 8.80 -21.22 96.51
C GLU A 479 8.38 -21.03 97.98
N LYS A 480 7.12 -20.65 98.24
CA LYS A 480 6.59 -20.59 99.60
C LYS A 480 6.54 -21.96 100.25
N ARG A 481 6.13 -23.01 99.52
CA ARG A 481 6.13 -24.40 100.01
C ARG A 481 7.54 -24.95 100.22
N GLU A 482 8.48 -24.63 99.35
CA GLU A 482 9.90 -24.97 99.50
C GLU A 482 10.50 -24.26 100.71
N LYS A 483 10.20 -22.97 100.93
CA LYS A 483 10.59 -22.24 102.14
C LYS A 483 9.92 -22.81 103.41
N GLU A 484 8.65 -23.20 103.33
CA GLU A 484 7.97 -23.90 104.42
C GLU A 484 8.62 -25.28 104.69
N GLN A 485 9.07 -25.98 103.65
CA GLN A 485 9.80 -27.23 103.74
C GLN A 485 11.21 -27.02 104.31
N GLU A 486 11.96 -26.02 103.84
CA GLU A 486 13.26 -25.63 104.39
C GLU A 486 13.13 -25.23 105.86
N LEU A 487 12.11 -24.43 106.23
CA LEU A 487 11.84 -24.09 107.62
C LEU A 487 11.43 -25.32 108.44
N LEU A 488 10.74 -26.29 107.85
CA LEU A 488 10.36 -27.53 108.53
C LEU A 488 11.55 -28.48 108.68
N GLU A 489 12.45 -28.56 107.69
CA GLU A 489 13.72 -29.29 107.76
C GLU A 489 14.73 -28.58 108.66
N GLU A 490 14.74 -27.25 108.70
CA GLU A 490 15.52 -26.43 109.63
C GLU A 490 14.95 -26.57 111.05
N ALA A 491 13.62 -26.61 111.22
CA ALA A 491 12.98 -26.90 112.51
C ALA A 491 13.20 -28.36 112.94
N LYS A 492 13.13 -29.35 112.03
CA LYS A 492 13.48 -30.75 112.32
C LYS A 492 14.95 -30.87 112.70
N SER A 493 15.86 -30.27 111.94
CA SER A 493 17.29 -30.31 112.24
C SER A 493 17.62 -29.54 113.52
N THR A 494 16.91 -28.45 113.83
CA THR A 494 17.00 -27.70 115.10
C THR A 494 16.41 -28.48 116.26
N ALA A 495 15.28 -29.17 116.09
CA ALA A 495 14.68 -30.06 117.09
C ALA A 495 15.57 -31.29 117.35
N VAL A 496 16.18 -31.86 116.31
CA VAL A 496 17.19 -32.93 116.44
C VAL A 496 18.44 -32.39 117.13
N ARG A 497 18.84 -31.14 116.88
CA ARG A 497 19.98 -30.49 117.55
C ARG A 497 19.65 -30.15 119.01
N GLN A 498 18.41 -29.77 119.33
CA GLN A 498 17.90 -29.58 120.69
C GLN A 498 17.84 -30.92 121.45
N LEU A 499 17.26 -31.97 120.85
CA LEU A 499 17.25 -33.32 121.43
C LEU A 499 18.65 -33.90 121.66
N LYS A 500 19.65 -33.50 120.86
CA LYS A 500 21.06 -33.88 121.06
C LYS A 500 21.77 -33.05 122.14
N ASN A 501 21.30 -31.84 122.42
CA ASN A 501 21.88 -30.92 123.40
C ASN A 501 21.14 -30.93 124.74
N GLU A 502 19.95 -31.52 124.81
CA GLU A 502 19.28 -31.84 126.06
C GLU A 502 20.08 -32.92 126.77
N ALA A 503 20.76 -32.52 127.83
CA ALA A 503 21.33 -33.44 128.80
C ALA A 503 20.16 -34.23 129.42
N TYR A 504 20.10 -35.52 129.09
CA TYR A 504 19.15 -36.46 129.65
C TYR A 504 19.18 -36.38 131.19
N ASP A 505 18.17 -35.72 131.76
CA ASP A 505 18.00 -35.59 133.20
C ASP A 505 17.20 -36.79 133.71
N ALA A 506 17.89 -37.71 134.39
CA ALA A 506 17.27 -38.90 134.98
C ALA A 506 16.16 -38.55 136.01
N ASN A 507 16.08 -37.31 136.48
CA ASN A 507 15.07 -36.83 137.43
C ASN A 507 13.86 -36.16 136.77
N GLN A 508 13.81 -36.06 135.43
CA GLN A 508 12.73 -35.41 134.69
C GLN A 508 11.37 -36.12 134.83
N VAL A 509 11.38 -37.43 135.13
CA VAL A 509 10.18 -38.21 135.46
C VAL A 509 9.66 -37.90 136.87
N GLU A 510 10.55 -37.58 137.83
CA GLU A 510 10.16 -37.20 139.19
C GLU A 510 9.61 -35.75 139.25
N LEU A 511 10.22 -34.81 138.51
CA LEU A 511 9.75 -33.42 138.40
C LEU A 511 8.39 -33.33 137.68
N ALA A 512 8.15 -34.13 136.62
CA ALA A 512 6.84 -34.22 135.98
C ALA A 512 5.78 -34.91 136.88
N TYR A 513 6.20 -35.77 137.82
CA TYR A 513 5.30 -36.37 138.81
C TYR A 513 4.91 -35.38 139.92
N GLU A 514 5.83 -34.48 140.32
CA GLU A 514 5.54 -33.40 141.26
C GLU A 514 4.71 -32.26 140.64
N GLU A 515 4.96 -31.89 139.37
CA GLU A 515 4.11 -30.93 138.65
C GLU A 515 2.70 -31.47 138.41
N ARG A 516 2.54 -32.77 138.10
CA ARG A 516 1.20 -33.38 138.01
C ARG A 516 0.53 -33.58 139.37
N ARG A 517 1.28 -33.59 140.48
CA ARG A 517 0.77 -33.56 141.87
C ARG A 517 0.40 -32.14 142.32
N GLY A 518 1.02 -31.11 141.75
CA GLY A 518 0.70 -29.69 141.95
C GLY A 518 -0.49 -29.20 141.11
N SER A 519 -0.58 -29.57 139.83
CA SER A 519 -1.65 -29.14 138.92
C SER A 519 -3.00 -29.83 139.15
N LYS A 520 -3.08 -30.79 140.09
CA LYS A 520 -4.32 -31.40 140.58
C LYS A 520 -4.92 -30.70 141.82
N LYS A 521 -4.32 -29.58 142.27
CA LYS A 521 -4.83 -28.71 143.37
C LYS A 521 -5.33 -27.34 142.92
N ALA A 522 -5.44 -27.08 141.61
CA ALA A 522 -6.10 -25.88 141.03
C ALA A 522 -7.42 -26.22 140.31
N GLN A 523 -7.98 -27.39 140.66
CA GLN A 523 -9.39 -27.67 140.88
C GLN A 523 -9.41 -28.16 142.34
N GLU A 524 -10.03 -27.50 143.31
CA GLU A 524 -11.10 -26.50 143.27
C GLU A 524 -10.75 -25.11 142.75
#